data_AF-X5MMN9-F1
#
_entry.id   AF-X5MMN9-F1
#
_cell.length_a   1.000
_cell.length_b   1.000
_cell.length_c   1.000
_cell.angle_alpha   90.00
_cell.angle_beta   90.00
_cell.angle_gamma   90.00
#
_symmetry.space_group_name_H-M   'P 1'
#
loop_
_entity.id
_entity.type
_entity.pdbx_description
1 polymer ?
#
loop_
_entity_poly.entity_id
_entity_poly.type
_entity_poly.pdbx_seq_one_letter_code
_entity_poly.pdbx_strand_id
1 'polypeptide(L)'
;MPVTWFNKILAYMRKTLDANKTAKTAAPDNMSIEKRAAEVVSIGATASLSGDAAAATPLQEDTGEPTLQELHQQGQMLVWEGRLAEGLKSLSDAALANPDDEAIRNSLSQTLQATGLALSDDDLIANLSTIFRDDADVLALVDRVAKPLFNTLSSVGVEQTSDQLLTAASLANASGDIVTDQINELVKRDADGLSHRQVPATRRTVLAAARLLKTLQRDEELAADFAEVVASDQSLSVLEALASPTLRKMDQGSKTEMRYLFARAVTNYGSRSNALAPRVAIAGDVLKDRKQSDPSDTAAQLDFGIAGTQGTLAVKNASTLRSGFVTWQNDPAEAVQAFEAVKANSAPDPVIDFYTRQARQQAIPELPFVGFPRSGSVFVFSSLVSGLGKPSFGGMMGGAFPDFVFAQEGFNVVRAGRGSSHTHIRASRMNLLEMGPRYGIKKLLVMVRDPRQALMSWHDFMPKIASDMDPVQAQHYNLPDSFLDFSDEEQMDWLIENWLPVLVTWLDEWKEASRTDWFETKIHYARFEDLRKDQEKFFLDILDFFEIDHDLFEMPTKPTKEGDRNFRQGHVDSWRTETSPGQRSRIERIVPHDLLTFYGWDQT
;
A
#
# COMPACT_ATOMS: atom_id res chain seq x y z
N MET A 1 6.86 -30.12 14.44
CA MET A 1 8.30 -29.83 14.21
C MET A 1 9.14 -30.61 15.21
N PRO A 2 10.25 -31.24 14.83
CA PRO A 2 11.04 -32.03 15.76
C PRO A 2 11.94 -31.16 16.64
N VAL A 3 12.03 -31.50 17.93
CA VAL A 3 12.85 -30.87 19.00
C VAL A 3 14.32 -30.68 18.61
N THR A 4 14.82 -31.51 17.67
CA THR A 4 16.17 -31.40 17.10
C THR A 4 16.42 -30.09 16.35
N TRP A 5 15.40 -29.47 15.79
CA TRP A 5 15.53 -28.21 15.05
C TRP A 5 15.74 -27.02 15.98
N PHE A 6 14.95 -26.93 17.06
CA PHE A 6 15.06 -25.88 18.07
C PHE A 6 16.42 -25.90 18.79
N ASN A 7 16.94 -27.10 19.09
CA ASN A 7 18.23 -27.26 19.74
C ASN A 7 19.43 -26.82 18.86
N LYS A 8 19.33 -26.96 17.53
CA LYS A 8 20.37 -26.48 16.59
C LYS A 8 20.42 -24.95 16.54
N ILE A 9 19.26 -24.30 16.56
CA ILE A 9 19.14 -22.84 16.59
C ILE A 9 19.74 -22.29 17.90
N LEU A 10 19.40 -22.89 19.05
CA LEU A 10 19.95 -22.48 20.34
C LEU A 10 21.48 -22.68 20.43
N ALA A 11 22.01 -23.77 19.86
CA ALA A 11 23.45 -24.02 19.82
C ALA A 11 24.18 -22.97 18.97
N TYR A 12 23.60 -22.59 17.83
CA TYR A 12 24.13 -21.54 16.97
C TYR A 12 24.14 -20.18 17.66
N MET A 13 23.02 -19.76 18.27
CA MET A 13 22.94 -18.50 19.01
C MET A 13 23.98 -18.41 20.13
N ARG A 14 24.21 -19.50 20.88
CA ARG A 14 25.26 -19.54 21.91
C ARG A 14 26.66 -19.36 21.32
N LYS A 15 26.96 -20.04 20.20
CA LYS A 15 28.26 -19.93 19.51
C LYS A 15 28.54 -18.49 19.07
N THR A 16 27.54 -17.81 18.51
CA THR A 16 27.66 -16.41 18.06
C THR A 16 27.82 -15.44 19.25
N LEU A 17 27.09 -15.69 20.34
CA LEU A 17 27.21 -14.90 21.57
C LEU A 17 28.61 -15.02 22.20
N ASP A 18 29.18 -16.23 22.21
CA ASP A 18 30.50 -16.49 22.77
C ASP A 18 31.63 -15.95 21.86
N ALA A 19 31.46 -16.00 20.53
CA ALA A 19 32.37 -15.33 19.60
C ALA A 19 32.42 -13.80 19.83
N ASN A 20 31.28 -13.17 20.09
CA ASN A 20 31.19 -11.74 20.39
C ASN A 20 31.77 -11.35 21.77
N LYS A 21 31.73 -12.25 22.76
CA LYS A 21 32.43 -12.05 24.04
C LYS A 21 33.95 -12.07 23.87
N THR A 22 34.45 -12.92 22.97
CA THR A 22 35.89 -13.11 22.76
C THR A 22 36.51 -11.98 21.93
N ALA A 23 35.72 -11.31 21.09
CA ALA A 23 36.17 -10.18 20.29
C ALA A 23 36.37 -8.86 21.08
N LYS A 24 35.92 -8.77 22.33
CA LYS A 24 35.93 -7.53 23.13
C LYS A 24 37.14 -7.33 24.06
N THR A 25 38.14 -8.20 24.04
CA THR A 25 39.34 -8.08 24.91
C THR A 25 40.47 -7.20 24.33
N ALA A 26 40.21 -6.33 23.36
CA ALA A 26 41.24 -5.49 22.75
C ALA A 26 40.77 -4.04 22.46
N ALA A 27 40.48 -3.25 23.50
CA ALA A 27 40.64 -1.78 23.53
C ALA A 27 40.33 -1.23 24.94
N PRO A 28 41.03 -0.17 25.42
CA PRO A 28 40.87 0.35 26.77
C PRO A 28 39.84 1.49 26.90
N ASP A 29 39.16 1.48 28.05
CA ASP A 29 38.58 2.57 28.85
C ASP A 29 37.77 3.72 28.20
N ASN A 30 36.45 3.69 28.45
CA ASN A 30 35.81 4.72 29.28
C ASN A 30 34.43 4.25 29.83
N MET A 31 34.24 4.49 31.14
CA MET A 31 33.04 4.41 32.00
C MET A 31 31.65 4.45 31.33
N SER A 32 30.56 3.84 31.82
CA SER A 32 30.33 2.77 32.80
C SER A 32 28.88 2.27 32.60
N ILE A 33 28.69 1.19 31.83
CA ILE A 33 27.43 0.41 31.76
C ILE A 33 27.29 -0.52 32.99
N GLU A 34 28.35 -0.65 33.78
CA GLU A 34 28.43 -1.53 34.95
C GLU A 34 27.43 -1.20 36.06
N LYS A 35 26.84 0.00 36.06
CA LYS A 35 25.79 0.34 37.03
C LYS A 35 24.39 -0.17 36.65
N ARG A 36 24.17 -0.59 35.39
CA ARG A 36 22.88 -1.15 34.93
C ARG A 36 22.87 -2.67 34.82
N ALA A 37 24.03 -3.32 34.73
CA ALA A 37 24.13 -4.78 34.67
C ALA A 37 23.98 -5.48 36.03
N ALA A 38 24.18 -4.76 37.14
CA ALA A 38 24.07 -5.32 38.49
C ALA A 38 22.62 -5.48 39.00
N GLU A 39 21.63 -4.85 38.36
CA GLU A 39 20.21 -4.96 38.76
C GLU A 39 19.44 -6.10 38.06
N VAL A 40 19.95 -6.65 36.95
CA VAL A 40 19.23 -7.65 36.15
C VAL A 40 19.63 -9.10 36.49
N VAL A 41 20.70 -9.31 37.26
CA VAL A 41 21.22 -10.66 37.60
C VAL A 41 20.71 -11.19 38.95
N SER A 42 19.90 -10.45 39.72
CA SER A 42 19.46 -10.91 41.05
C SER A 42 18.15 -11.73 41.09
N ILE A 43 17.46 -12.00 39.97
CA ILE A 43 16.14 -12.67 39.98
C ILE A 43 16.17 -14.14 39.51
N GLY A 44 17.34 -14.73 39.28
CA GLY A 44 17.41 -16.02 38.57
C GLY A 44 18.36 -17.08 39.09
N ALA A 45 18.52 -17.28 40.41
CA ALA A 45 19.19 -18.49 40.91
C ALA A 45 18.93 -18.73 42.41
N THR A 46 18.08 -19.70 42.74
CA THR A 46 18.39 -20.90 43.58
C THR A 46 17.11 -21.55 44.13
N ALA A 47 16.88 -22.80 43.75
CA ALA A 47 16.02 -23.71 44.49
C ALA A 47 16.87 -24.93 44.88
N SER A 48 17.26 -25.04 46.15
CA SER A 48 17.46 -26.32 46.86
C SER A 48 17.66 -26.11 48.37
N LEU A 49 16.66 -26.55 49.13
CA LEU A 49 16.68 -27.17 50.48
C LEU A 49 17.61 -26.60 51.58
N SER A 50 17.01 -25.84 52.52
CA SER A 50 16.98 -26.17 53.97
C SER A 50 16.21 -25.07 54.72
N GLY A 51 15.37 -25.47 55.67
CA GLY A 51 14.48 -24.57 56.41
C GLY A 51 15.19 -23.62 57.37
N ASP A 52 14.62 -22.43 57.52
CA ASP A 52 14.21 -21.88 58.81
C ASP A 52 13.41 -20.59 58.59
N ALA A 53 12.48 -20.34 59.50
CA ALA A 53 11.52 -19.24 59.46
C ALA A 53 12.19 -17.88 59.73
N ALA A 54 11.91 -16.86 58.91
CA ALA A 54 11.65 -15.48 59.34
C ALA A 54 11.38 -14.52 58.16
N ALA A 55 10.47 -13.57 58.42
CA ALA A 55 10.23 -12.29 57.73
C ALA A 55 9.59 -12.32 56.33
N ALA A 56 8.26 -12.26 56.32
CA ALA A 56 7.45 -11.86 55.18
C ALA A 56 7.83 -10.45 54.71
N THR A 57 8.25 -10.33 53.45
CA THR A 57 8.27 -9.07 52.69
C THR A 57 6.93 -8.99 51.95
N PRO A 58 6.28 -7.81 51.81
CA PRO A 58 4.99 -7.75 51.14
C PRO A 58 5.16 -8.15 49.67
N LEU A 59 4.39 -9.14 49.22
CA LEU A 59 4.19 -9.41 47.81
C LEU A 59 3.66 -8.11 47.18
N GLN A 60 4.43 -7.52 46.25
CA GLN A 60 3.85 -6.60 45.29
C GLN A 60 2.81 -7.40 44.49
N GLU A 61 1.58 -6.92 44.48
CA GLU A 61 0.53 -7.43 43.60
C GLU A 61 1.06 -7.33 42.16
N ASP A 62 1.31 -8.49 41.56
CA ASP A 62 1.50 -8.62 40.11
C ASP A 62 0.19 -8.15 39.48
N THR A 63 0.21 -6.97 38.87
CA THR A 63 -0.99 -6.33 38.31
C THR A 63 -1.50 -7.06 37.07
N GLY A 64 -0.80 -8.11 36.60
CA GLY A 64 -1.23 -8.95 35.49
C GLY A 64 -1.31 -8.21 34.15
N GLU A 65 -0.69 -7.02 34.05
CA GLU A 65 -0.67 -6.26 32.82
C GLU A 65 0.36 -6.85 31.85
N PRO A 66 -0.03 -7.11 30.59
CA PRO A 66 0.88 -7.65 29.58
C PRO A 66 2.01 -6.65 29.30
N THR A 67 3.21 -7.19 29.12
CA THR A 67 4.39 -6.42 28.74
C THR A 67 4.23 -5.81 27.34
N LEU A 68 5.02 -4.77 27.05
CA LEU A 68 5.08 -4.13 25.73
C LEU A 68 5.28 -5.15 24.60
N GLN A 69 6.18 -6.11 24.82
CA GLN A 69 6.49 -7.16 23.85
C GLN A 69 5.32 -8.14 23.66
N GLU A 70 4.59 -8.46 24.74
CA GLU A 70 3.39 -9.30 24.67
C GLU A 70 2.26 -8.60 23.93
N LEU A 71 2.02 -7.31 24.15
CA LEU A 71 1.02 -6.52 23.42
C LEU A 71 1.34 -6.42 21.92
N HIS A 72 2.62 -6.23 21.56
CA HIS A 72 3.06 -6.19 20.16
C HIS A 72 2.85 -7.55 19.48
N GLN A 73 3.29 -8.64 20.11
CA GLN A 73 3.16 -10.00 19.59
C GLN A 73 1.70 -10.45 19.50
N GLN A 74 0.90 -10.15 20.51
CA GLN A 74 -0.53 -10.41 20.53
C GLN A 74 -1.24 -9.66 19.41
N GLY A 75 -0.88 -8.40 19.17
CA GLY A 75 -1.41 -7.60 18.08
C GLY A 75 -1.12 -8.19 16.70
N GLN A 76 0.13 -8.57 16.43
CA GLN A 76 0.51 -9.22 15.17
C GLN A 76 -0.21 -10.55 14.95
N MET A 77 -0.36 -11.35 16.02
CA MET A 77 -1.06 -12.64 15.97
C MET A 77 -2.56 -12.47 15.68
N LEU A 78 -3.23 -11.53 16.34
CA LEU A 78 -4.66 -11.25 16.13
C LEU A 78 -4.93 -10.73 14.71
N VAL A 79 -4.04 -9.91 14.14
CA VAL A 79 -4.12 -9.48 12.73
C VAL A 79 -3.99 -10.68 11.80
N TRP A 80 -3.02 -11.57 12.06
CA TRP A 80 -2.82 -12.79 11.28
C TRP A 80 -4.02 -13.74 11.33
N GLU A 81 -4.72 -13.80 12.46
CA GLU A 81 -5.95 -14.59 12.65
C GLU A 81 -7.21 -13.95 12.02
N GLY A 82 -7.10 -12.76 11.41
CA GLY A 82 -8.23 -12.02 10.85
C GLY A 82 -9.08 -11.27 11.90
N ARG A 83 -8.63 -11.20 13.16
CA ARG A 83 -9.28 -10.48 14.26
C ARG A 83 -8.79 -9.03 14.30
N LEU A 84 -9.02 -8.34 13.19
CA LEU A 84 -8.42 -7.05 12.87
C LEU A 84 -8.63 -5.96 13.94
N ALA A 85 -9.85 -5.81 14.46
CA ALA A 85 -10.16 -4.79 15.47
C ALA A 85 -9.36 -5.00 16.77
N GLU A 86 -9.20 -6.25 17.19
CA GLU A 86 -8.47 -6.61 18.40
C GLU A 86 -6.96 -6.52 18.20
N GLY A 87 -6.49 -6.89 17.01
CA GLY A 87 -5.10 -6.73 16.60
C GLY A 87 -4.67 -5.27 16.56
N LEU A 88 -5.50 -4.40 15.95
CA LEU A 88 -5.29 -2.94 15.95
C LEU A 88 -5.29 -2.37 17.36
N LYS A 89 -6.21 -2.81 18.24
CA LYS A 89 -6.23 -2.38 19.64
C LYS A 89 -4.93 -2.75 20.35
N SER A 90 -4.47 -3.99 20.26
CA SER A 90 -3.25 -4.47 20.92
C SER A 90 -1.99 -3.77 20.40
N LEU A 91 -1.89 -3.54 19.08
CA LEU A 91 -0.80 -2.77 18.47
C LEU A 91 -0.82 -1.30 18.89
N SER A 92 -2.01 -0.70 19.02
CA SER A 92 -2.18 0.66 19.52
C SER A 92 -1.79 0.77 20.99
N ASP A 93 -2.21 -0.18 21.84
CA ASP A 93 -1.86 -0.22 23.27
C ASP A 93 -0.32 -0.35 23.44
N ALA A 94 0.33 -1.18 22.61
CA ALA A 94 1.78 -1.28 22.55
C ALA A 94 2.45 0.04 22.10
N ALA A 95 1.91 0.69 21.06
CA ALA A 95 2.45 1.95 20.55
C ALA A 95 2.35 3.08 21.59
N LEU A 96 1.30 3.06 22.42
CA LEU A 96 1.11 4.04 23.50
C LEU A 96 2.06 3.81 24.67
N ALA A 97 2.32 2.54 24.99
CA ALA A 97 3.28 2.19 26.03
C ALA A 97 4.72 2.53 25.63
N ASN A 98 5.04 2.57 24.34
CA ASN A 98 6.35 3.00 23.84
C ASN A 98 6.26 3.66 22.44
N PRO A 99 5.98 4.98 22.37
CA PRO A 99 5.74 5.67 21.10
C PRO A 99 6.97 5.80 20.20
N ASP A 100 8.17 5.66 20.77
CA ASP A 100 9.43 5.74 20.02
C ASP A 100 9.83 4.40 19.38
N ASP A 101 9.14 3.29 19.70
CA ASP A 101 9.43 1.96 19.15
C ASP A 101 9.01 1.87 17.67
N GLU A 102 10.02 1.90 16.80
CA GLU A 102 9.84 1.87 15.35
C GLU A 102 9.17 0.57 14.86
N ALA A 103 9.43 -0.57 15.50
CA ALA A 103 8.88 -1.86 15.09
C ALA A 103 7.37 -1.94 15.35
N ILE A 104 6.92 -1.40 16.48
CA ILE A 104 5.50 -1.31 16.84
C ILE A 104 4.76 -0.35 15.89
N ARG A 105 5.33 0.82 15.62
CA ARG A 105 4.77 1.79 14.66
C ARG A 105 4.65 1.24 13.25
N ASN A 106 5.69 0.55 12.76
CA ASN A 106 5.66 -0.09 11.45
C ASN A 106 4.60 -1.20 11.37
N SER A 107 4.43 -2.00 12.43
CA SER A 107 3.41 -3.05 12.47
C SER A 107 1.98 -2.48 12.46
N LEU A 108 1.75 -1.39 13.21
CA LEU A 108 0.46 -0.69 13.22
C LEU A 108 0.16 -0.04 11.86
N SER A 109 1.14 0.63 11.26
CA SER A 109 1.02 1.28 9.94
C SER A 109 0.72 0.26 8.82
N GLN A 110 1.46 -0.85 8.77
CA GLN A 110 1.23 -1.93 7.80
C GLN A 110 -0.16 -2.56 7.96
N THR A 111 -0.60 -2.75 9.21
CA THR A 111 -1.93 -3.28 9.51
C THR A 111 -3.02 -2.32 8.99
N LEU A 112 -2.90 -1.01 9.27
CA LEU A 112 -3.85 0.00 8.77
C LEU A 112 -3.87 0.06 7.23
N GLN A 113 -2.71 0.02 6.58
CA GLN A 113 -2.62 -0.02 5.11
C GLN A 113 -3.30 -1.26 4.51
N ALA A 114 -3.13 -2.44 5.13
CA ALA A 114 -3.76 -3.68 4.67
C ALA A 114 -5.29 -3.64 4.74
N THR A 115 -5.87 -2.75 5.53
CA THR A 115 -7.33 -2.56 5.65
C THR A 115 -7.90 -1.57 4.63
N GLY A 116 -7.04 -0.98 3.77
CA GLY A 116 -7.43 0.10 2.87
C GLY A 116 -7.58 1.47 3.57
N LEU A 117 -7.20 1.56 4.85
CA LEU A 117 -7.16 2.80 5.63
C LEU A 117 -5.76 3.41 5.54
N ALA A 118 -5.33 3.80 4.34
CA ALA A 118 -4.14 4.63 4.20
C ALA A 118 -4.50 6.07 4.60
N LEU A 119 -4.12 6.48 5.81
CA LEU A 119 -4.41 7.79 6.37
C LEU A 119 -3.10 8.52 6.69
N SER A 120 -3.06 9.84 6.51
CA SER A 120 -2.03 10.68 7.12
C SER A 120 -2.18 10.67 8.65
N ASP A 121 -1.14 11.04 9.40
CA ASP A 121 -1.20 11.08 10.88
C ASP A 121 -2.37 11.95 11.39
N ASP A 122 -2.76 12.98 10.64
CA ASP A 122 -3.88 13.87 10.95
C ASP A 122 -5.26 13.25 10.60
N ASP A 123 -5.33 12.47 9.52
CA ASP A 123 -6.55 11.78 9.10
C ASP A 123 -6.88 10.57 9.99
N LEU A 124 -5.86 9.99 10.64
CA LEU A 124 -6.00 8.92 11.62
C LEU A 124 -6.89 9.36 12.78
N ILE A 125 -6.67 10.56 13.33
CA ILE A 125 -7.40 11.09 14.49
C ILE A 125 -8.86 11.41 14.15
N ALA A 126 -9.12 11.97 12.96
CA ALA A 126 -10.46 12.35 12.51
C ALA A 126 -11.34 11.13 12.15
N ASN A 127 -10.74 10.03 11.68
CA ASN A 127 -11.48 8.83 11.31
C ASN A 127 -11.71 7.86 12.46
N LEU A 128 -10.79 7.74 13.43
CA LEU A 128 -11.00 6.92 14.63
C LEU A 128 -12.24 7.37 15.42
N SER A 129 -12.47 8.68 15.53
CA SER A 129 -13.66 9.26 16.17
C SER A 129 -14.97 9.04 15.39
N THR A 130 -14.87 8.79 14.09
CA THR A 130 -16.04 8.48 13.22
C THR A 130 -16.36 6.99 13.21
N ILE A 131 -15.35 6.12 13.32
CA ILE A 131 -15.48 4.66 13.29
C ILE A 131 -16.02 4.09 14.60
N PHE A 132 -15.69 4.68 15.76
CA PHE A 132 -16.05 4.15 17.09
C PHE A 132 -17.19 4.91 17.79
N ARG A 133 -18.09 5.52 16.99
CA ARG A 133 -19.16 6.43 17.48
C ARG A 133 -20.10 5.81 18.53
N ASP A 134 -20.19 4.48 18.60
CA ASP A 134 -21.12 3.77 19.49
C ASP A 134 -20.43 3.01 20.65
N ASP A 135 -19.12 3.20 20.88
CA ASP A 135 -18.38 2.50 21.94
C ASP A 135 -17.79 3.47 22.96
N ALA A 136 -18.46 3.59 24.11
CA ALA A 136 -18.15 4.55 25.17
C ALA A 136 -16.75 4.33 25.79
N ASP A 137 -16.25 3.09 25.81
CA ASP A 137 -14.95 2.76 26.38
C ASP A 137 -13.81 3.16 25.44
N VAL A 138 -14.05 3.14 24.13
CA VAL A 138 -13.11 3.58 23.09
C VAL A 138 -13.08 5.10 22.96
N LEU A 139 -14.21 5.78 23.13
CA LEU A 139 -14.24 7.25 23.22
C LEU A 139 -13.47 7.75 24.45
N ALA A 140 -13.58 7.06 25.59
CA ALA A 140 -12.78 7.34 26.79
C ALA A 140 -11.28 7.00 26.62
N LEU A 141 -10.92 6.12 25.68
CA LEU A 141 -9.55 5.83 25.29
C LEU A 141 -8.99 6.94 24.38
N VAL A 142 -9.75 7.38 23.38
CA VAL A 142 -9.38 8.52 22.50
C VAL A 142 -9.13 9.78 23.34
N ASP A 143 -9.97 10.06 24.33
CA ASP A 143 -9.81 11.25 25.20
C ASP A 143 -8.60 11.14 26.15
N ARG A 144 -8.22 9.90 26.53
CA ARG A 144 -6.99 9.61 27.30
C ARG A 144 -5.71 9.62 26.47
N VAL A 145 -5.80 9.34 25.17
CA VAL A 145 -4.67 9.08 24.27
C VAL A 145 -4.33 10.29 23.40
N ALA A 146 -5.33 10.86 22.73
CA ALA A 146 -5.12 11.95 21.79
C ALA A 146 -4.73 13.25 22.51
N LYS A 147 -5.28 13.48 23.72
CA LYS A 147 -5.12 14.73 24.45
C LYS A 147 -3.71 14.92 25.05
N PRO A 148 -3.06 13.91 25.68
CA PRO A 148 -1.67 14.05 26.15
C PRO A 148 -0.67 14.07 25.00
N LEU A 149 -0.88 13.25 23.95
CA LEU A 149 -0.04 13.21 22.75
C LEU A 149 -0.04 14.58 22.04
N PHE A 150 -1.20 15.21 21.93
CA PHE A 150 -1.36 16.55 21.38
C PHE A 150 -0.72 17.64 22.25
N ASN A 151 -0.79 17.53 23.59
CA ASN A 151 -0.13 18.47 24.50
C ASN A 151 1.41 18.37 24.43
N THR A 152 1.96 17.17 24.22
CA THR A 152 3.39 16.96 24.00
C THR A 152 3.83 17.57 22.68
N LEU A 153 3.06 17.41 21.60
CA LEU A 153 3.36 17.98 20.28
C LEU A 153 3.20 19.51 20.24
N SER A 154 2.24 20.06 20.99
CA SER A 154 2.04 21.51 21.14
C SER A 154 3.19 22.22 21.88
N SER A 155 3.94 21.49 22.71
CA SER A 155 5.09 22.02 23.45
C SER A 155 6.35 22.21 22.60
N VAL A 156 6.36 21.73 21.35
CA VAL A 156 7.50 21.78 20.41
C VAL A 156 7.42 23.00 19.46
N GLY A 157 6.52 23.94 19.71
CA GLY A 157 6.59 25.28 19.13
C GLY A 157 6.13 25.38 17.68
N VAL A 158 4.89 24.99 17.40
CA VAL A 158 4.17 25.39 16.19
C VAL A 158 3.04 26.35 16.61
N GLU A 159 3.36 27.64 16.62
CA GLU A 159 2.37 28.70 16.71
C GLU A 159 1.61 28.80 15.38
N GLN A 160 0.35 28.36 15.35
CA GLN A 160 -0.72 29.13 14.72
C GLN A 160 -2.12 28.58 15.06
N THR A 161 -3.00 29.53 15.39
CA THR A 161 -4.48 29.46 15.51
C THR A 161 -5.09 29.07 16.85
N SER A 162 -5.05 30.02 17.78
CA SER A 162 -5.79 30.07 19.05
C SER A 162 -7.32 30.20 18.92
N ASP A 163 -7.90 30.30 17.71
CA ASP A 163 -9.33 30.64 17.55
C ASP A 163 -10.29 29.44 17.58
N GLN A 164 -9.78 28.20 17.59
CA GLN A 164 -10.63 27.00 17.66
C GLN A 164 -10.77 26.41 19.07
N LEU A 165 -9.96 26.87 20.03
CA LEU A 165 -10.00 26.43 21.44
C LEU A 165 -11.24 26.95 22.22
N LEU A 166 -11.87 28.03 21.77
CA LEU A 166 -13.10 28.56 22.39
C LEU A 166 -14.39 27.83 21.94
N THR A 167 -14.33 27.05 20.87
CA THR A 167 -15.49 26.28 20.38
C THR A 167 -15.59 24.91 21.07
N ALA A 168 -14.47 24.32 21.47
CA ALA A 168 -14.46 23.04 22.19
C ALA A 168 -14.93 23.15 23.65
N ALA A 169 -14.71 24.31 24.31
CA ALA A 169 -15.12 24.54 25.69
C ALA A 169 -16.64 24.76 25.87
N SER A 170 -17.38 25.07 24.80
CA SER A 170 -18.85 25.29 24.87
C SER A 170 -19.67 24.01 24.72
N LEU A 171 -19.07 22.92 24.22
CA LEU A 171 -19.76 21.64 23.98
C LEU A 171 -19.67 20.66 25.16
N ALA A 172 -18.85 20.93 26.17
CA ALA A 172 -18.67 20.05 27.32
C ALA A 172 -19.64 20.30 28.50
N ASN A 173 -20.59 21.22 28.38
CA ASN A 173 -21.56 21.54 29.45
C ASN A 173 -23.00 21.46 28.94
N ALA A 174 -23.50 20.24 28.71
CA ALA A 174 -24.93 19.96 28.62
C ALA A 174 -25.20 18.46 28.83
N SER A 175 -24.97 17.96 30.04
CA SER A 175 -25.60 16.72 30.52
C SER A 175 -26.90 17.07 31.24
N GLY A 176 -27.99 16.40 30.85
CA GLY A 176 -29.29 16.51 31.51
C GLY A 176 -30.32 15.59 30.86
N ASP A 177 -30.64 14.51 31.56
CA ASP A 177 -31.64 13.50 31.25
C ASP A 177 -33.01 14.08 30.84
N ILE A 178 -33.72 13.37 29.95
CA ILE A 178 -35.17 13.08 29.92
C ILE A 178 -35.52 12.48 28.53
N VAL A 179 -36.53 11.61 28.49
CA VAL A 179 -37.22 11.01 27.32
C VAL A 179 -36.82 9.57 26.95
N THR A 180 -37.06 8.62 27.85
CA THR A 180 -37.19 7.18 27.51
C THR A 180 -38.65 6.78 27.20
N ASP A 181 -39.64 7.59 27.61
CA ASP A 181 -41.06 7.20 27.54
C ASP A 181 -41.75 7.53 26.20
N GLN A 182 -41.24 8.47 25.40
CA GLN A 182 -41.86 8.82 24.10
C GLN A 182 -41.39 7.92 22.94
N ILE A 183 -40.26 7.22 23.10
CA ILE A 183 -39.74 6.28 22.09
C ILE A 183 -40.62 5.01 22.05
N ASN A 184 -41.15 4.58 23.19
CA ASN A 184 -42.01 3.40 23.28
C ASN A 184 -43.43 3.61 22.71
N GLU A 185 -43.92 4.87 22.61
CA GLU A 185 -45.15 5.18 21.89
C GLU A 185 -44.95 5.19 20.37
N LEU A 186 -43.78 5.61 19.89
CA LEU A 186 -43.46 5.65 18.46
C LEU A 186 -43.26 4.26 17.86
N VAL A 187 -42.63 3.34 18.61
CA VAL A 187 -42.46 1.94 18.18
C VAL A 187 -43.80 1.18 18.10
N LYS A 188 -44.81 1.60 18.88
CA LYS A 188 -46.16 1.03 18.79
C LYS A 188 -46.96 1.50 17.57
N ARG A 189 -46.61 2.63 16.95
CA ARG A 189 -47.33 3.17 15.79
C ARG A 189 -46.88 2.58 14.45
N ASP A 190 -45.68 2.03 14.38
CA ASP A 190 -45.13 1.41 13.15
C ASP A 190 -45.49 -0.09 12.99
N ALA A 191 -46.17 -0.68 13.97
CA ALA A 191 -46.62 -2.08 13.90
C ALA A 191 -47.89 -2.27 13.03
N ASP A 192 -48.63 -1.20 12.72
CA ASP A 192 -49.85 -1.26 11.91
C ASP A 192 -49.55 -0.79 10.46
N GLY A 193 -49.16 -1.79 9.66
CA GLY A 193 -48.62 -1.74 8.31
C GLY A 193 -49.09 -0.66 7.33
N LEU A 194 -48.13 -0.18 6.52
CA LEU A 194 -48.37 0.32 5.17
C LEU A 194 -47.24 -0.09 4.22
N SER A 195 -47.65 -0.58 3.06
CA SER A 195 -46.88 -1.23 2.00
C SER A 195 -45.87 -0.33 1.28
N HIS A 196 -44.77 -0.95 0.83
CA HIS A 196 -43.78 -0.42 -0.11
C HIS A 196 -44.37 0.30 -1.33
N ARG A 197 -44.00 1.59 -1.50
CA ARG A 197 -43.79 2.24 -2.80
C ARG A 197 -42.53 3.10 -2.75
N GLN A 198 -41.80 3.12 -3.86
CA GLN A 198 -40.53 3.82 -4.05
C GLN A 198 -40.61 5.28 -3.58
N VAL A 199 -39.80 5.62 -2.59
CA VAL A 199 -39.58 7.00 -2.16
C VAL A 199 -38.50 7.62 -3.05
N PRO A 200 -38.78 8.71 -3.80
CA PRO A 200 -37.80 9.39 -4.64
C PRO A 200 -36.59 9.88 -3.83
N ALA A 201 -35.39 9.82 -4.43
CA ALA A 201 -34.12 10.19 -3.79
C ALA A 201 -34.13 11.61 -3.20
N THR A 202 -34.84 12.56 -3.83
CA THR A 202 -35.03 13.95 -3.37
C THR A 202 -35.65 14.00 -1.97
N ARG A 203 -36.62 13.11 -1.70
CA ARG A 203 -37.28 13.05 -0.38
C ARG A 203 -36.34 12.49 0.69
N ARG A 204 -35.41 11.59 0.33
CA ARG A 204 -34.40 11.07 1.28
C ARG A 204 -33.35 12.11 1.65
N THR A 205 -32.86 12.88 0.69
CA THR A 205 -31.86 13.92 0.96
C THR A 205 -32.44 15.05 1.79
N VAL A 206 -33.69 15.46 1.53
CA VAL A 206 -34.36 16.49 2.34
C VAL A 206 -34.77 15.95 3.72
N LEU A 207 -35.19 14.68 3.82
CA LEU A 207 -35.41 14.03 5.12
C LEU A 207 -34.11 13.89 5.93
N ALA A 208 -32.97 13.64 5.28
CA ALA A 208 -31.67 13.59 5.94
C ALA A 208 -31.26 14.98 6.46
N ALA A 209 -31.48 16.03 5.67
CA ALA A 209 -31.24 17.42 6.09
C ALA A 209 -32.16 17.85 7.23
N ALA A 210 -33.46 17.52 7.17
CA ALA A 210 -34.42 17.80 8.24
C ALA A 210 -34.11 17.03 9.53
N ARG A 211 -33.66 15.77 9.42
CA ARG A 211 -33.18 14.96 10.56
C ARG A 211 -31.94 15.58 11.18
N LEU A 212 -30.98 16.01 10.37
CA LEU A 212 -29.76 16.68 10.83
C LEU A 212 -30.11 17.97 11.61
N LEU A 213 -31.05 18.78 11.12
CA LEU A 213 -31.52 19.99 11.79
C LEU A 213 -32.22 19.68 13.13
N LYS A 214 -33.01 18.61 13.19
CA LYS A 214 -33.67 18.15 14.42
C LYS A 214 -32.66 17.64 15.47
N THR A 215 -31.63 16.91 15.04
CA THR A 215 -30.56 16.40 15.92
C THR A 215 -29.71 17.53 16.53
N LEU A 216 -29.65 18.69 15.87
CA LEU A 216 -28.92 19.88 16.33
C LEU A 216 -29.73 20.77 17.31
N GLN A 217 -30.86 20.29 17.84
CA GLN A 217 -31.75 21.01 18.79
C GLN A 217 -32.14 22.43 18.36
N ARG A 218 -32.32 22.69 17.06
CA ARG A 218 -32.82 23.99 16.60
C ARG A 218 -34.25 23.89 16.09
N ASP A 219 -35.13 24.52 16.88
CA ASP A 219 -36.54 24.89 16.68
C ASP A 219 -37.44 23.81 16.03
N GLU A 220 -38.35 23.24 16.83
CA GLU A 220 -39.32 22.23 16.39
C GLU A 220 -40.28 22.74 15.31
N GLU A 221 -40.55 24.05 15.28
CA GLU A 221 -41.31 24.72 14.22
C GLU A 221 -40.61 24.62 12.86
N LEU A 222 -39.27 24.71 12.82
CA LEU A 222 -38.49 24.71 11.60
C LEU A 222 -38.46 23.32 10.93
N ALA A 223 -38.52 22.25 11.73
CA ALA A 223 -38.60 20.88 11.23
C ALA A 223 -40.00 20.56 10.67
N ALA A 224 -41.05 21.17 11.21
CA ALA A 224 -42.42 21.06 10.71
C ALA A 224 -42.60 21.80 9.37
N ASP A 225 -42.08 23.03 9.25
CA ASP A 225 -42.10 23.81 8.01
C ASP A 225 -41.35 23.11 6.86
N PHE A 226 -40.20 22.49 7.16
CA PHE A 226 -39.44 21.72 6.16
C PHE A 226 -40.19 20.47 5.67
N ALA A 227 -40.94 19.82 6.56
CA ALA A 227 -41.77 18.66 6.20
C ALA A 227 -42.96 19.06 5.32
N GLU A 228 -43.54 20.24 5.54
CA GLU A 228 -44.62 20.80 4.72
C GLU A 228 -44.11 21.23 3.33
N VAL A 229 -42.91 21.81 3.25
CA VAL A 229 -42.24 22.16 1.98
C VAL A 229 -41.93 20.92 1.14
N VAL A 230 -41.54 19.80 1.75
CA VAL A 230 -41.33 18.51 1.06
C VAL A 230 -42.65 17.93 0.49
N ALA A 231 -43.79 18.33 1.04
CA ALA A 231 -45.11 17.90 0.56
C ALA A 231 -45.66 18.76 -0.59
N SER A 232 -45.15 19.98 -0.80
CA SER A 232 -45.56 20.86 -1.90
C SER A 232 -44.52 20.84 -3.02
N ASP A 233 -44.94 20.56 -4.25
CA ASP A 233 -44.08 20.32 -5.43
C ASP A 233 -43.40 21.61 -5.99
N GLN A 234 -43.04 22.55 -5.11
CA GLN A 234 -42.39 23.83 -5.41
C GLN A 234 -41.09 24.00 -4.60
N SER A 235 -40.13 23.10 -4.81
CA SER A 235 -39.00 22.94 -3.89
C SER A 235 -37.86 23.96 -4.02
N LEU A 236 -37.74 24.73 -5.10
CA LEU A 236 -36.54 25.53 -5.38
C LEU A 236 -36.65 27.04 -5.11
N SER A 237 -37.79 27.67 -5.38
CA SER A 237 -38.04 29.09 -5.05
C SER A 237 -38.21 29.30 -3.54
N VAL A 238 -38.67 28.27 -2.82
CA VAL A 238 -38.85 28.28 -1.36
C VAL A 238 -37.51 28.12 -0.63
N LEU A 239 -36.57 27.33 -1.16
CA LEU A 239 -35.21 27.22 -0.61
C LEU A 239 -34.43 28.54 -0.69
N GLU A 240 -34.62 29.34 -1.74
CA GLU A 240 -34.03 30.69 -1.85
C GLU A 240 -34.64 31.68 -0.83
N ALA A 241 -35.95 31.58 -0.56
CA ALA A 241 -36.64 32.42 0.42
C ALA A 241 -36.26 32.08 1.88
N LEU A 242 -36.11 30.79 2.19
CA LEU A 242 -35.76 30.29 3.54
C LEU A 242 -34.26 30.41 3.85
N ALA A 243 -33.38 30.39 2.84
CA ALA A 243 -31.94 30.44 3.05
C ALA A 243 -31.43 31.85 3.41
N SER A 244 -32.10 32.93 3.04
CA SER A 244 -31.57 34.30 3.17
C SER A 244 -31.39 34.81 4.61
N PRO A 245 -32.29 34.54 5.58
CA PRO A 245 -32.07 34.92 6.98
C PRO A 245 -31.16 33.94 7.72
N THR A 246 -31.22 32.66 7.39
CA THR A 246 -30.52 31.56 8.07
C THR A 246 -29.05 31.49 7.67
N LEU A 247 -28.72 31.68 6.39
CA LEU A 247 -27.34 31.80 5.91
C LEU A 247 -26.63 33.03 6.50
N ARG A 248 -27.34 34.07 6.93
CA ARG A 248 -26.70 35.22 7.60
C ARG A 248 -26.18 34.85 8.99
N LYS A 249 -26.85 33.91 9.68
CA LYS A 249 -26.55 33.50 11.07
C LYS A 249 -25.59 32.32 11.19
N MET A 250 -25.30 31.61 10.10
CA MET A 250 -24.30 30.54 10.07
C MET A 250 -22.88 31.11 10.22
N ASP A 251 -21.93 30.30 10.69
CA ASP A 251 -20.51 30.62 10.57
C ASP A 251 -20.05 30.47 9.09
N GLN A 252 -18.88 31.00 8.78
CA GLN A 252 -18.39 31.03 7.40
C GLN A 252 -18.10 29.63 6.82
N GLY A 253 -17.71 28.66 7.65
CA GLY A 253 -17.48 27.27 7.23
C GLY A 253 -18.80 26.60 6.82
N SER A 254 -19.82 26.69 7.67
CA SER A 254 -21.16 26.14 7.38
C SER A 254 -21.81 26.77 6.15
N LYS A 255 -21.62 28.08 5.92
CA LYS A 255 -22.07 28.76 4.69
C LYS A 255 -21.35 28.22 3.46
N THR A 256 -20.07 27.93 3.57
CA THR A 256 -19.25 27.43 2.47
C THR A 256 -19.68 26.01 2.09
N GLU A 257 -19.91 25.15 3.08
CA GLU A 257 -20.40 23.78 2.88
C GLU A 257 -21.81 23.75 2.27
N MET A 258 -22.75 24.57 2.80
CA MET A 258 -24.09 24.68 2.23
C MET A 258 -24.09 25.23 0.79
N ARG A 259 -23.20 26.18 0.48
CA ARG A 259 -23.01 26.67 -0.88
C ARG A 259 -22.42 25.60 -1.79
N TYR A 260 -21.48 24.80 -1.31
CA TYR A 260 -20.91 23.67 -2.04
C TYR A 260 -21.96 22.60 -2.35
N LEU A 261 -22.76 22.19 -1.36
CA LEU A 261 -23.85 21.24 -1.55
C LEU A 261 -24.92 21.76 -2.52
N PHE A 262 -25.22 23.06 -2.47
CA PHE A 262 -26.14 23.70 -3.42
C PHE A 262 -25.56 23.77 -4.83
N ALA A 263 -24.29 24.17 -4.98
CA ALA A 263 -23.58 24.17 -6.26
C ALA A 263 -23.55 22.77 -6.87
N ARG A 264 -23.21 21.75 -6.07
CA ARG A 264 -23.23 20.34 -6.45
C ARG A 264 -24.61 19.86 -6.86
N ALA A 265 -25.67 20.26 -6.15
CA ALA A 265 -27.05 19.96 -6.54
C ALA A 265 -27.44 20.63 -7.87
N VAL A 266 -27.04 21.88 -8.10
CA VAL A 266 -27.28 22.58 -9.38
C VAL A 266 -26.53 21.91 -10.54
N THR A 267 -25.26 21.53 -10.35
CA THR A 267 -24.46 20.79 -11.34
C THR A 267 -25.03 19.39 -11.61
N ASN A 268 -25.55 18.71 -10.58
CA ASN A 268 -26.10 17.37 -10.69
C ASN A 268 -27.47 17.29 -11.40
N TYR A 269 -28.30 18.32 -11.29
CA TYR A 269 -29.71 18.25 -11.72
C TYR A 269 -30.09 19.30 -12.78
N GLY A 270 -29.17 20.20 -13.14
CA GLY A 270 -29.42 21.37 -13.99
C GLY A 270 -29.67 21.13 -15.49
N SER A 271 -29.63 19.91 -16.01
CA SER A 271 -29.66 19.65 -17.46
C SER A 271 -31.01 19.90 -18.17
N ARG A 272 -32.02 20.49 -17.51
CA ARG A 272 -33.39 20.62 -18.06
C ARG A 272 -33.91 22.05 -18.26
N SER A 273 -33.13 23.10 -18.02
CA SER A 273 -33.63 24.49 -18.10
C SER A 273 -32.65 25.47 -18.78
N ASN A 274 -33.14 26.34 -19.65
CA ASN A 274 -32.37 27.39 -20.33
C ASN A 274 -31.98 28.57 -19.41
N ALA A 275 -32.38 28.57 -18.13
CA ALA A 275 -32.09 29.65 -17.17
C ALA A 275 -30.74 29.50 -16.42
N LEU A 276 -29.80 28.67 -16.92
CA LEU A 276 -28.67 28.19 -16.13
C LEU A 276 -27.36 28.99 -16.20
N ALA A 277 -27.16 29.90 -17.16
CA ALA A 277 -25.86 30.58 -17.31
C ALA A 277 -25.40 31.36 -16.05
N PRO A 278 -26.26 32.12 -15.34
CA PRO A 278 -25.86 32.79 -14.10
C PRO A 278 -25.60 31.82 -12.93
N ARG A 279 -26.23 30.64 -12.95
CA ARG A 279 -26.19 29.65 -11.86
C ARG A 279 -24.96 28.74 -11.93
N VAL A 280 -24.49 28.44 -13.15
CA VAL A 280 -23.20 27.76 -13.39
C VAL A 280 -22.03 28.64 -12.97
N ALA A 281 -22.12 29.97 -13.19
CA ALA A 281 -21.09 30.91 -12.73
C ALA A 281 -20.93 30.90 -11.20
N ILE A 282 -22.05 30.92 -10.45
CA ILE A 282 -22.03 30.86 -8.98
C ILE A 282 -21.47 29.51 -8.48
N ALA A 283 -21.86 28.40 -9.11
CA ALA A 283 -21.31 27.09 -8.77
C ALA A 283 -19.80 27.01 -9.06
N GLY A 284 -19.37 27.56 -10.20
CA GLY A 284 -17.96 27.68 -10.58
C GLY A 284 -17.16 28.49 -9.56
N ASP A 285 -17.66 29.64 -9.10
CA ASP A 285 -16.98 30.46 -8.09
C ASP A 285 -16.87 29.74 -6.73
N VAL A 286 -17.92 29.05 -6.29
CA VAL A 286 -17.91 28.26 -5.03
C VAL A 286 -16.92 27.09 -5.11
N LEU A 287 -16.87 26.41 -6.27
CA LEU A 287 -15.97 25.28 -6.49
C LEU A 287 -14.51 25.76 -6.67
N LYS A 288 -14.30 26.95 -7.23
CA LYS A 288 -13.00 27.63 -7.30
C LYS A 288 -12.47 27.97 -5.91
N ASP A 289 -13.31 28.58 -5.08
CA ASP A 289 -12.96 28.93 -3.70
C ASP A 289 -12.64 27.67 -2.89
N ARG A 290 -13.41 26.58 -3.08
CA ARG A 290 -13.16 25.29 -2.42
C ARG A 290 -11.83 24.67 -2.86
N LYS A 291 -11.54 24.64 -4.16
CA LYS A 291 -10.25 24.20 -4.69
C LYS A 291 -9.07 25.03 -4.15
N GLN A 292 -9.26 26.34 -3.97
CA GLN A 292 -8.24 27.20 -3.39
C GLN A 292 -8.04 26.95 -1.90
N SER A 293 -9.11 26.66 -1.16
CA SER A 293 -9.04 26.36 0.28
C SER A 293 -8.57 24.94 0.60
N ASP A 294 -8.86 23.99 -0.28
CA ASP A 294 -8.48 22.58 -0.15
C ASP A 294 -8.12 22.02 -1.53
N PRO A 295 -6.85 22.15 -1.93
CA PRO A 295 -6.37 21.63 -3.21
C PRO A 295 -6.43 20.10 -3.30
N SER A 296 -6.72 19.35 -2.24
CA SER A 296 -6.78 17.88 -2.26
C SER A 296 -8.18 17.31 -2.53
N ASP A 297 -9.22 18.14 -2.47
CA ASP A 297 -10.63 17.76 -2.68
C ASP A 297 -10.90 17.43 -4.16
N THR A 298 -10.63 16.18 -4.54
CA THR A 298 -10.79 15.65 -5.91
C THR A 298 -12.22 15.76 -6.44
N ALA A 299 -13.23 15.72 -5.57
CA ALA A 299 -14.63 15.90 -5.95
C ALA A 299 -14.93 17.36 -6.32
N ALA A 300 -14.41 18.32 -5.53
CA ALA A 300 -14.52 19.74 -5.87
C ALA A 300 -13.71 20.11 -7.13
N GLN A 301 -12.53 19.53 -7.34
CA GLN A 301 -11.76 19.71 -8.57
C GLN A 301 -12.52 19.20 -9.80
N LEU A 302 -13.16 18.03 -9.69
CA LEU A 302 -13.97 17.43 -10.75
C LEU A 302 -15.20 18.28 -11.07
N ASP A 303 -15.97 18.65 -10.04
CA ASP A 303 -17.16 19.48 -10.21
C ASP A 303 -16.78 20.88 -10.76
N PHE A 304 -15.62 21.43 -10.38
CA PHE A 304 -15.09 22.68 -10.93
C PHE A 304 -14.74 22.55 -12.41
N GLY A 305 -14.07 21.48 -12.83
CA GLY A 305 -13.77 21.22 -14.25
C GLY A 305 -15.03 21.07 -15.10
N ILE A 306 -16.04 20.38 -14.56
CA ILE A 306 -17.36 20.23 -15.19
C ILE A 306 -18.09 21.59 -15.28
N ALA A 307 -18.00 22.43 -14.26
CA ALA A 307 -18.64 23.76 -14.24
C ALA A 307 -17.88 24.82 -15.07
N GLY A 308 -16.57 24.68 -15.23
CA GLY A 308 -15.69 25.62 -15.93
C GLY A 308 -15.74 25.50 -17.46
N THR A 309 -16.23 24.39 -18.00
CA THR A 309 -16.47 24.24 -19.44
C THR A 309 -17.76 24.98 -19.82
N GLN A 310 -17.64 26.17 -20.45
CA GLN A 310 -18.82 26.97 -20.84
C GLN A 310 -19.50 26.44 -22.11
N GLY A 311 -20.81 26.19 -22.06
CA GLY A 311 -21.69 26.00 -23.23
C GLY A 311 -22.43 24.67 -23.31
N THR A 312 -23.34 24.51 -24.28
CA THR A 312 -24.17 23.32 -24.52
C THR A 312 -23.36 22.04 -24.77
N LEU A 313 -22.10 22.18 -25.18
CA LEU A 313 -21.11 21.10 -25.29
C LEU A 313 -20.78 20.50 -23.90
N ALA A 314 -20.80 21.31 -22.85
CA ALA A 314 -20.48 20.92 -21.47
C ALA A 314 -21.52 19.97 -20.87
N VAL A 315 -22.80 20.09 -21.22
CA VAL A 315 -23.83 19.16 -20.69
C VAL A 315 -23.68 17.77 -21.29
N LYS A 316 -23.37 17.68 -22.59
CA LYS A 316 -23.16 16.41 -23.28
C LYS A 316 -21.84 15.77 -22.82
N ASN A 317 -20.77 16.57 -22.74
CA ASN A 317 -19.46 16.12 -22.26
C ASN A 317 -19.47 15.79 -20.77
N ALA A 318 -20.23 16.49 -19.92
CA ALA A 318 -20.35 16.18 -18.49
C ALA A 318 -21.00 14.81 -18.24
N SER A 319 -21.98 14.42 -19.05
CA SER A 319 -22.58 13.08 -18.96
C SER A 319 -21.59 11.98 -19.37
N THR A 320 -20.79 12.22 -20.42
CA THR A 320 -19.73 11.31 -20.89
C THR A 320 -18.53 11.25 -19.94
N LEU A 321 -18.13 12.38 -19.37
CA LEU A 321 -17.09 12.46 -18.34
C LEU A 321 -17.56 11.69 -17.11
N ARG A 322 -18.78 11.94 -16.65
CA ARG A 322 -19.38 11.23 -15.50
C ARG A 322 -19.50 9.73 -15.75
N SER A 323 -19.95 9.30 -16.93
CA SER A 323 -19.95 7.87 -17.27
C SER A 323 -18.52 7.33 -17.28
N GLY A 324 -17.56 8.06 -17.86
CA GLY A 324 -16.14 7.74 -17.84
C GLY A 324 -15.58 7.56 -16.43
N PHE A 325 -15.96 8.40 -15.47
CA PHE A 325 -15.54 8.26 -14.06
C PHE A 325 -16.19 7.07 -13.33
N VAL A 326 -17.45 6.76 -13.64
CA VAL A 326 -18.15 5.60 -13.07
C VAL A 326 -17.66 4.29 -13.69
N THR A 327 -17.35 4.29 -14.98
CA THR A 327 -16.73 3.14 -15.68
C THR A 327 -15.25 3.03 -15.36
N TRP A 328 -14.56 4.09 -14.98
CA TRP A 328 -13.13 4.08 -14.63
C TRP A 328 -12.75 3.01 -13.62
N GLN A 329 -13.61 2.73 -12.64
CA GLN A 329 -13.38 1.70 -11.63
C GLN A 329 -13.65 0.27 -12.15
N ASN A 330 -14.42 0.11 -13.23
CA ASN A 330 -14.93 -1.18 -13.70
C ASN A 330 -14.31 -1.61 -15.04
N ASP A 331 -14.07 -0.67 -15.95
CA ASP A 331 -13.44 -0.84 -17.25
C ASP A 331 -12.61 0.42 -17.61
N PRO A 332 -11.32 0.44 -17.22
CA PRO A 332 -10.41 1.53 -17.58
C PRO A 332 -10.29 1.75 -19.10
N ALA A 333 -10.46 0.72 -19.93
CA ALA A 333 -10.36 0.87 -21.39
C ALA A 333 -11.57 1.64 -21.94
N GLU A 334 -12.77 1.38 -21.42
CA GLU A 334 -13.96 2.17 -21.73
C GLU A 334 -13.80 3.63 -21.26
N ALA A 335 -13.21 3.85 -20.09
CA ALA A 335 -12.93 5.20 -19.59
C ALA A 335 -11.97 5.96 -20.52
N VAL A 336 -10.90 5.31 -21.02
CA VAL A 336 -10.00 5.91 -22.03
C VAL A 336 -10.78 6.32 -23.27
N GLN A 337 -11.62 5.44 -23.83
CA GLN A 337 -12.42 5.76 -25.01
C GLN A 337 -13.35 6.95 -24.76
N ALA A 338 -13.96 7.04 -23.58
CA ALA A 338 -14.83 8.15 -23.19
C ALA A 338 -14.05 9.47 -23.11
N PHE A 339 -12.89 9.49 -22.46
CA PHE A 339 -12.06 10.69 -22.34
C PHE A 339 -11.48 11.13 -23.68
N GLU A 340 -11.04 10.19 -24.54
CA GLU A 340 -10.58 10.49 -25.90
C GLU A 340 -11.68 11.08 -26.77
N ALA A 341 -12.91 10.55 -26.67
CA ALA A 341 -14.05 11.10 -27.38
C ALA A 341 -14.36 12.54 -26.93
N VAL A 342 -14.22 12.84 -25.64
CA VAL A 342 -14.37 14.21 -25.11
C VAL A 342 -13.23 15.09 -25.62
N LYS A 343 -11.98 14.62 -25.58
CA LYS A 343 -10.79 15.33 -26.08
C LYS A 343 -10.90 15.67 -27.56
N ALA A 344 -11.32 14.74 -28.40
CA ALA A 344 -11.48 14.93 -29.84
C ALA A 344 -12.58 15.96 -30.20
N ASN A 345 -13.56 16.16 -29.31
CA ASN A 345 -14.66 17.09 -29.52
C ASN A 345 -14.52 18.41 -28.72
N SER A 346 -13.42 18.62 -28.00
CA SER A 346 -13.21 19.79 -27.16
C SER A 346 -12.01 20.61 -27.66
N ALA A 347 -11.98 21.89 -27.30
CA ALA A 347 -10.73 22.66 -27.42
C ALA A 347 -9.67 22.03 -26.50
N PRO A 348 -8.36 22.19 -26.79
CA PRO A 348 -7.30 21.71 -25.91
C PRO A 348 -7.54 22.18 -24.47
N ASP A 349 -7.68 21.22 -23.55
CA ASP A 349 -8.00 21.47 -22.15
C ASP A 349 -7.09 20.60 -21.27
N PRO A 350 -6.21 21.21 -20.44
CA PRO A 350 -5.25 20.47 -19.61
C PRO A 350 -5.93 19.55 -18.59
N VAL A 351 -7.19 19.80 -18.20
CA VAL A 351 -7.95 18.93 -17.29
C VAL A 351 -8.40 17.67 -18.01
N ILE A 352 -8.89 17.79 -19.25
CA ILE A 352 -9.26 16.64 -20.07
C ILE A 352 -8.00 15.81 -20.38
N ASP A 353 -6.88 16.45 -20.69
CA ASP A 353 -5.60 15.75 -20.92
C ASP A 353 -5.13 15.00 -19.67
N PHE A 354 -5.22 15.61 -18.49
CA PHE A 354 -4.87 14.97 -17.22
C PHE A 354 -5.71 13.71 -16.98
N TYR A 355 -7.04 13.78 -17.09
CA TYR A 355 -7.90 12.62 -16.86
C TYR A 355 -7.77 11.56 -17.95
N THR A 356 -7.55 11.97 -19.19
CA THR A 356 -7.24 11.03 -20.29
C THR A 356 -5.96 10.26 -19.97
N ARG A 357 -4.91 10.94 -19.49
CA ARG A 357 -3.66 10.30 -19.07
C ARG A 357 -3.86 9.37 -17.89
N GLN A 358 -4.61 9.78 -16.86
CA GLN A 358 -4.92 8.93 -15.70
C GLN A 358 -5.71 7.68 -16.09
N ALA A 359 -6.74 7.82 -16.94
CA ALA A 359 -7.49 6.68 -17.46
C ALA A 359 -6.59 5.74 -18.26
N ARG A 360 -5.71 6.28 -19.11
CA ARG A 360 -4.73 5.49 -19.87
C ARG A 360 -3.76 4.73 -18.95
N GLN A 361 -3.24 5.38 -17.91
CA GLN A 361 -2.37 4.74 -16.91
C GLN A 361 -3.08 3.59 -16.17
N GLN A 362 -4.33 3.81 -15.76
CA GLN A 362 -5.15 2.77 -15.14
C GLN A 362 -5.55 1.67 -16.13
N ALA A 363 -5.61 1.97 -17.43
CA ALA A 363 -5.86 1.02 -18.51
C ALA A 363 -4.67 0.16 -18.88
N ILE A 364 -3.44 0.53 -18.47
CA ILE A 364 -2.27 -0.34 -18.62
C ILE A 364 -2.56 -1.70 -17.95
N PRO A 365 -2.36 -2.84 -18.64
CA PRO A 365 -2.59 -4.16 -18.06
C PRO A 365 -1.70 -4.41 -16.83
N GLU A 366 -1.99 -5.48 -16.10
CA GLU A 366 -1.04 -6.00 -15.11
C GLU A 366 0.30 -6.34 -15.77
N LEU A 367 1.39 -6.11 -15.03
CA LEU A 367 2.75 -6.37 -15.50
C LEU A 367 3.39 -7.48 -14.65
N PRO A 368 3.07 -8.75 -14.91
CA PRO A 368 3.77 -9.85 -14.28
C PRO A 368 5.19 -9.90 -14.85
N PHE A 369 6.17 -9.75 -13.97
CA PHE A 369 7.58 -9.74 -14.32
C PHE A 369 8.32 -10.85 -13.55
N VAL A 370 8.86 -11.80 -14.30
CA VAL A 370 9.80 -12.80 -13.80
C VAL A 370 11.23 -12.37 -14.13
N GLY A 371 12.07 -12.20 -13.12
CA GLY A 371 13.49 -11.91 -13.28
C GLY A 371 14.35 -13.15 -13.08
N PHE A 372 15.32 -13.39 -13.94
CA PHE A 372 16.44 -14.27 -13.64
C PHE A 372 17.30 -13.63 -12.54
N PRO A 373 17.78 -14.35 -11.52
CA PRO A 373 18.62 -13.76 -10.48
C PRO A 373 19.85 -13.06 -11.08
N ARG A 374 20.18 -11.87 -10.55
CA ARG A 374 21.33 -11.07 -10.98
C ARG A 374 21.28 -10.62 -12.46
N SER A 375 20.09 -10.57 -13.06
CA SER A 375 19.86 -10.05 -14.42
C SER A 375 19.63 -8.54 -14.51
N GLY A 376 19.70 -7.81 -13.39
CA GLY A 376 19.30 -6.41 -13.33
C GLY A 376 17.78 -6.20 -13.24
N SER A 377 17.02 -7.28 -12.98
CA SER A 377 15.56 -7.25 -12.92
C SER A 377 14.98 -6.25 -11.92
N VAL A 378 15.65 -6.03 -10.78
CA VAL A 378 15.22 -5.00 -9.80
C VAL A 378 15.24 -3.59 -10.40
N PHE A 379 16.29 -3.23 -11.15
CA PHE A 379 16.37 -1.93 -11.81
C PHE A 379 15.27 -1.77 -12.87
N VAL A 380 15.09 -2.79 -13.71
CA VAL A 380 14.04 -2.78 -14.75
C VAL A 380 12.66 -2.68 -14.12
N PHE A 381 12.40 -3.45 -13.06
CA PHE A 381 11.10 -3.47 -12.39
C PHE A 381 10.79 -2.12 -11.76
N SER A 382 11.72 -1.56 -10.98
CA SER A 382 11.54 -0.26 -10.36
C SER A 382 11.32 0.83 -11.41
N SER A 383 12.03 0.75 -12.54
CA SER A 383 11.88 1.70 -13.65
C SER A 383 10.49 1.59 -14.31
N LEU A 384 9.99 0.39 -14.55
CA LEU A 384 8.64 0.17 -15.09
C LEU A 384 7.55 0.66 -14.13
N VAL A 385 7.70 0.35 -12.84
CA VAL A 385 6.78 0.79 -11.77
C VAL A 385 6.74 2.31 -11.68
N SER A 386 7.90 2.96 -11.52
CA SER A 386 7.98 4.42 -11.37
C SER A 386 7.60 5.13 -12.67
N GLY A 387 8.11 4.67 -13.81
CA GLY A 387 7.92 5.30 -15.10
C GLY A 387 6.47 5.24 -15.59
N LEU A 388 5.72 4.19 -15.22
CA LEU A 388 4.30 4.06 -15.55
C LEU A 388 3.37 4.59 -14.45
N GLY A 389 3.91 4.94 -13.27
CA GLY A 389 3.11 5.31 -12.10
C GLY A 389 2.22 4.18 -11.57
N LYS A 390 2.66 2.92 -11.71
CA LYS A 390 1.89 1.73 -11.29
C LYS A 390 2.25 1.33 -9.87
N PRO A 391 1.30 0.78 -9.08
CA PRO A 391 1.63 0.18 -7.80
C PRO A 391 2.48 -1.09 -7.99
N SER A 392 3.46 -1.27 -7.11
CA SER A 392 4.22 -2.51 -6.99
C SER A 392 3.60 -3.39 -5.92
N PHE A 393 3.38 -4.66 -6.23
CA PHE A 393 2.88 -5.64 -5.28
C PHE A 393 3.89 -6.77 -5.07
N GLY A 394 4.11 -7.12 -3.81
CA GLY A 394 4.86 -8.31 -3.40
C GLY A 394 3.98 -9.54 -3.25
N GLY A 395 4.55 -10.62 -2.71
CA GLY A 395 3.78 -11.80 -2.29
C GLY A 395 3.26 -12.69 -3.42
N MET A 396 3.69 -12.47 -4.67
CA MET A 396 3.34 -13.33 -5.82
C MET A 396 4.12 -14.65 -5.87
N MET A 397 5.07 -14.84 -4.95
CA MET A 397 5.84 -16.06 -4.84
C MET A 397 5.97 -16.51 -3.38
N GLY A 398 5.95 -17.81 -3.17
CA GLY A 398 6.31 -18.45 -1.91
C GLY A 398 7.53 -19.36 -2.07
N GLY A 399 8.26 -19.63 -0.99
CA GLY A 399 9.44 -20.48 -1.00
C GLY A 399 10.75 -19.71 -1.18
N ALA A 400 11.73 -20.34 -1.81
CA ALA A 400 13.04 -19.75 -2.09
C ALA A 400 13.51 -20.15 -3.49
N PHE A 401 14.33 -19.30 -4.13
CA PHE A 401 14.91 -19.62 -5.43
C PHE A 401 15.78 -20.89 -5.34
N PRO A 402 15.72 -21.81 -6.32
CA PRO A 402 14.97 -21.74 -7.59
C PRO A 402 13.50 -22.18 -7.51
N ASP A 403 13.07 -22.76 -6.38
CA ASP A 403 11.79 -23.44 -6.22
C ASP A 403 10.67 -22.52 -5.73
N PHE A 404 10.73 -21.24 -6.11
CA PHE A 404 9.63 -20.33 -5.86
C PHE A 404 8.35 -20.85 -6.54
N VAL A 405 7.29 -20.97 -5.76
CA VAL A 405 5.94 -21.32 -6.22
C VAL A 405 5.09 -20.09 -6.40
N PHE A 406 4.23 -20.10 -7.40
CA PHE A 406 3.26 -19.03 -7.63
C PHE A 406 2.28 -18.95 -6.46
N ALA A 407 2.17 -17.76 -5.85
CA ALA A 407 1.26 -17.52 -4.73
C ALA A 407 -0.02 -16.82 -5.23
N GLN A 408 -1.15 -17.50 -5.05
CA GLN A 408 -2.46 -17.14 -5.61
C GLN A 408 -2.97 -15.80 -5.07
N GLU A 409 -2.81 -15.58 -3.77
CA GLU A 409 -3.27 -14.41 -3.05
C GLU A 409 -2.55 -13.15 -3.56
N GLY A 410 -1.23 -13.22 -3.73
CA GLY A 410 -0.44 -12.12 -4.26
C GLY A 410 -0.84 -11.75 -5.69
N PHE A 411 -1.13 -12.74 -6.53
CA PHE A 411 -1.57 -12.46 -7.90
C PHE A 411 -2.96 -11.85 -7.96
N ASN A 412 -3.89 -12.27 -7.10
CA ASN A 412 -5.22 -11.66 -7.03
C ASN A 412 -5.12 -10.16 -6.72
N VAL A 413 -4.21 -9.76 -5.83
CA VAL A 413 -3.94 -8.35 -5.51
C VAL A 413 -3.37 -7.61 -6.73
N VAL A 414 -2.39 -8.21 -7.42
CA VAL A 414 -1.80 -7.63 -8.63
C VAL A 414 -2.84 -7.39 -9.71
N ARG A 415 -3.72 -8.35 -9.94
CA ARG A 415 -4.78 -8.25 -10.94
C ARG A 415 -5.83 -7.22 -10.54
N ALA A 416 -6.29 -7.24 -9.29
CA ALA A 416 -7.29 -6.29 -8.78
C ALA A 416 -6.78 -4.85 -8.81
N GLY A 417 -5.52 -4.63 -8.41
CA GLY A 417 -4.86 -3.33 -8.45
C GLY A 417 -4.25 -2.96 -9.80
N ARG A 418 -4.38 -3.84 -10.82
CA ARG A 418 -3.71 -3.73 -12.14
C ARG A 418 -2.26 -3.30 -12.01
N GLY A 419 -1.55 -3.82 -11.02
CA GLY A 419 -0.20 -3.38 -10.69
C GLY A 419 0.88 -4.19 -11.39
N SER A 420 2.09 -3.99 -10.91
CA SER A 420 3.28 -4.71 -11.35
C SER A 420 3.76 -5.62 -10.21
N SER A 421 4.32 -6.77 -10.56
CA SER A 421 4.96 -7.67 -9.61
C SER A 421 6.31 -8.12 -10.14
N HIS A 422 7.25 -8.40 -9.24
CA HIS A 422 8.55 -8.95 -9.59
C HIS A 422 8.82 -10.22 -8.79
N THR A 423 9.13 -11.30 -9.49
CA THR A 423 9.40 -12.61 -8.88
C THR A 423 10.62 -13.28 -9.54
N HIS A 424 11.11 -14.36 -8.95
CA HIS A 424 12.13 -15.23 -9.53
C HIS A 424 11.61 -16.65 -9.78
N ILE A 425 10.29 -16.81 -9.96
CA ILE A 425 9.66 -18.13 -10.15
C ILE A 425 10.26 -18.85 -11.36
N ARG A 426 10.46 -20.16 -11.21
CA ARG A 426 10.82 -21.04 -12.32
C ARG A 426 9.59 -21.38 -13.16
N ALA A 427 9.79 -21.78 -14.42
CA ALA A 427 8.73 -22.23 -15.31
C ALA A 427 8.34 -23.70 -15.06
N SER A 428 8.14 -24.07 -13.78
CA SER A 428 7.61 -25.40 -13.45
C SER A 428 6.21 -25.58 -14.02
N ARG A 429 5.83 -26.82 -14.33
CA ARG A 429 4.47 -27.14 -14.79
C ARG A 429 3.39 -26.55 -13.90
N MET A 430 3.60 -26.56 -12.57
CA MET A 430 2.63 -26.01 -11.64
C MET A 430 2.49 -24.49 -11.80
N ASN A 431 3.62 -23.76 -11.84
CA ASN A 431 3.60 -22.31 -12.03
C ASN A 431 2.97 -21.93 -13.38
N LEU A 432 3.26 -22.66 -14.46
CA LEU A 432 2.68 -22.42 -15.78
C LEU A 432 1.16 -22.67 -15.82
N LEU A 433 0.66 -23.70 -15.10
CA LEU A 433 -0.77 -23.97 -14.97
C LEU A 433 -1.50 -22.86 -14.20
N GLU A 434 -0.88 -22.35 -13.13
CA GLU A 434 -1.42 -21.22 -12.38
C GLU A 434 -1.46 -19.96 -13.26
N MET A 435 -0.32 -19.57 -13.84
CA MET A 435 -0.22 -18.35 -14.65
C MET A 435 -1.13 -18.37 -15.89
N GLY A 436 -1.05 -19.42 -16.70
CA GLY A 436 -1.73 -19.48 -18.00
C GLY A 436 -3.20 -19.87 -17.84
N PRO A 437 -3.54 -21.18 -17.75
CA PRO A 437 -4.92 -21.64 -17.70
C PRO A 437 -5.77 -21.10 -16.55
N ARG A 438 -5.24 -21.04 -15.31
CA ARG A 438 -6.04 -20.66 -14.14
C ARG A 438 -6.28 -19.16 -14.07
N TYR A 439 -5.22 -18.36 -14.18
CA TYR A 439 -5.31 -16.91 -14.03
C TYR A 439 -5.47 -16.16 -15.34
N GLY A 440 -5.21 -16.80 -16.46
CA GLY A 440 -5.40 -16.23 -17.78
C GLY A 440 -4.36 -15.18 -18.15
N ILE A 441 -3.14 -15.23 -17.57
CA ILE A 441 -2.07 -14.28 -17.91
C ILE A 441 -1.75 -14.40 -19.39
N LYS A 442 -1.94 -13.32 -20.15
CA LYS A 442 -1.77 -13.32 -21.61
C LYS A 442 -0.39 -12.91 -22.07
N LYS A 443 0.29 -12.06 -21.30
CA LYS A 443 1.61 -11.52 -21.60
C LYS A 443 2.47 -11.59 -20.34
N LEU A 444 3.71 -12.01 -20.48
CA LEU A 444 4.66 -12.14 -19.39
C LEU A 444 6.02 -11.56 -19.80
N LEU A 445 6.59 -10.74 -18.93
CA LEU A 445 7.97 -10.28 -19.07
C LEU A 445 8.91 -11.26 -18.36
N VAL A 446 9.89 -11.80 -19.07
CA VAL A 446 10.94 -12.65 -18.49
C VAL A 446 12.29 -11.99 -18.75
N MET A 447 12.92 -11.43 -17.71
CA MET A 447 14.26 -10.87 -17.82
C MET A 447 15.29 -11.98 -17.67
N VAL A 448 16.17 -12.09 -18.66
CA VAL A 448 17.24 -13.09 -18.72
C VAL A 448 18.60 -12.41 -18.80
N ARG A 449 19.63 -13.16 -18.43
CA ARG A 449 21.04 -12.77 -18.58
C ARG A 449 21.84 -14.02 -18.82
N ASP A 450 22.92 -13.90 -19.57
CA ASP A 450 23.86 -15.00 -19.77
C ASP A 450 24.25 -15.61 -18.40
N PRO A 451 24.01 -16.92 -18.17
CA PRO A 451 24.27 -17.54 -16.89
C PRO A 451 25.76 -17.48 -16.51
N ARG A 452 26.67 -17.37 -17.48
CA ARG A 452 28.12 -17.20 -17.27
C ARG A 452 28.41 -15.85 -16.60
N GLN A 453 27.70 -14.80 -17.00
CA GLN A 453 27.80 -13.48 -16.38
C GLN A 453 27.10 -13.39 -15.03
N ALA A 454 25.90 -13.98 -14.95
CA ALA A 454 25.13 -13.99 -13.71
C ALA A 454 25.89 -14.72 -12.60
N LEU A 455 26.63 -15.78 -12.94
CA LEU A 455 27.54 -16.48 -12.04
C LEU A 455 28.58 -15.54 -11.39
N MET A 456 29.23 -14.67 -12.17
CA MET A 456 30.21 -13.72 -11.61
C MET A 456 29.55 -12.78 -10.61
N SER A 457 28.38 -12.26 -10.96
CA SER A 457 27.64 -11.42 -10.01
C SER A 457 27.13 -12.19 -8.79
N TRP A 458 26.93 -13.50 -8.92
CA TRP A 458 26.55 -14.36 -7.79
C TRP A 458 27.73 -14.61 -6.87
N HIS A 459 28.92 -14.86 -7.42
CA HIS A 459 30.15 -15.03 -6.66
C HIS A 459 30.42 -13.84 -5.72
N ASP A 460 30.27 -12.60 -6.18
CA ASP A 460 30.39 -11.41 -5.28
C ASP A 460 29.30 -11.32 -4.21
N PHE A 461 28.14 -11.91 -4.46
CA PHE A 461 26.95 -11.74 -3.63
C PHE A 461 26.81 -12.86 -2.58
N MET A 462 27.32 -14.07 -2.85
CA MET A 462 27.20 -15.22 -1.96
C MET A 462 27.89 -15.04 -0.60
N PRO A 463 29.10 -14.47 -0.50
CA PRO A 463 29.71 -14.20 0.80
C PRO A 463 28.82 -13.32 1.69
N LYS A 464 28.20 -12.28 1.10
CA LYS A 464 27.27 -11.39 1.83
C LYS A 464 26.02 -12.11 2.28
N ILE A 465 25.49 -13.02 1.45
CA ILE A 465 24.35 -13.85 1.84
C ILE A 465 24.73 -14.75 3.02
N ALA A 466 25.89 -15.40 2.95
CA ALA A 466 26.34 -16.33 3.97
C ALA A 466 26.74 -15.63 5.29
N SER A 467 27.30 -14.42 5.23
CA SER A 467 27.77 -13.70 6.43
C SER A 467 26.70 -12.84 7.09
N ASP A 468 25.90 -12.12 6.28
CA ASP A 468 25.09 -11.00 6.75
C ASP A 468 23.59 -11.24 6.58
N MET A 469 23.19 -12.22 5.77
CA MET A 469 21.78 -12.43 5.41
C MET A 469 21.21 -13.67 6.10
N ASP A 470 19.87 -13.70 6.11
CA ASP A 470 19.05 -14.73 6.70
C ASP A 470 19.68 -16.13 6.55
N PRO A 471 20.08 -16.80 7.66
CA PRO A 471 20.70 -18.12 7.59
C PRO A 471 19.80 -19.16 6.93
N VAL A 472 18.49 -18.94 6.90
CA VAL A 472 17.53 -19.77 6.15
C VAL A 472 17.77 -19.66 4.65
N GLN A 473 18.11 -18.47 4.14
CA GLN A 473 18.40 -18.26 2.72
C GLN A 473 19.69 -18.96 2.28
N ALA A 474 20.74 -18.93 3.12
CA ALA A 474 21.97 -19.70 2.84
C ALA A 474 21.70 -21.21 2.75
N GLN A 475 20.80 -21.73 3.61
CA GLN A 475 20.35 -23.13 3.55
C GLN A 475 19.54 -23.43 2.29
N HIS A 476 18.69 -22.51 1.83
CA HIS A 476 17.96 -22.68 0.57
C HIS A 476 18.88 -22.77 -0.65
N TYR A 477 20.02 -22.08 -0.61
CA TYR A 477 21.06 -22.20 -1.64
C TYR A 477 21.99 -23.39 -1.44
N ASN A 478 21.76 -24.22 -0.41
CA ASN A 478 22.60 -25.35 -0.04
C ASN A 478 24.08 -24.97 0.11
N LEU A 479 24.37 -23.75 0.61
CA LEU A 479 25.75 -23.36 0.87
C LEU A 479 26.34 -24.26 1.97
N PRO A 480 27.56 -24.79 1.81
CA PRO A 480 28.21 -25.53 2.87
C PRO A 480 28.48 -24.60 4.07
N ASP A 481 28.41 -25.13 5.29
CA ASP A 481 28.69 -24.35 6.51
C ASP A 481 30.09 -23.69 6.46
N SER A 482 31.03 -24.32 5.75
CA SER A 482 32.40 -23.84 5.53
C SER A 482 32.56 -22.96 4.29
N PHE A 483 31.48 -22.51 3.63
CA PHE A 483 31.57 -21.74 2.39
C PHE A 483 32.41 -20.47 2.56
N LEU A 484 32.28 -19.80 3.71
CA LEU A 484 33.07 -18.61 4.02
C LEU A 484 34.54 -18.91 4.35
N ASP A 485 34.88 -20.17 4.63
CA ASP A 485 36.26 -20.60 4.86
C ASP A 485 36.99 -20.95 3.55
N PHE A 486 36.25 -21.10 2.45
CA PHE A 486 36.81 -21.36 1.12
C PHE A 486 37.59 -20.14 0.62
N SER A 487 38.72 -20.40 -0.05
CA SER A 487 39.38 -19.38 -0.87
C SER A 487 38.45 -18.89 -1.98
N ASP A 488 38.75 -17.71 -2.53
CA ASP A 488 37.96 -17.12 -3.62
C ASP A 488 37.79 -18.07 -4.83
N GLU A 489 38.85 -18.80 -5.17
CA GLU A 489 38.86 -19.81 -6.23
C GLU A 489 37.98 -21.02 -5.88
N GLU A 490 38.03 -21.51 -4.64
CA GLU A 490 37.19 -22.61 -4.16
C GLU A 490 35.70 -22.22 -4.11
N GLN A 491 35.38 -20.97 -3.75
CA GLN A 491 34.00 -20.46 -3.81
C GLN A 491 33.48 -20.43 -5.24
N MET A 492 34.28 -19.91 -6.18
CA MET A 492 33.92 -19.90 -7.60
C MET A 492 33.74 -21.32 -8.14
N ASP A 493 34.67 -22.23 -7.83
CA ASP A 493 34.58 -23.64 -8.20
C ASP A 493 33.30 -24.29 -7.68
N TRP A 494 32.96 -24.05 -6.41
CA TRP A 494 31.73 -24.56 -5.83
C TRP A 494 30.49 -24.04 -6.56
N LEU A 495 30.45 -22.74 -6.89
CA LEU A 495 29.34 -22.14 -7.62
C LEU A 495 29.21 -22.67 -9.05
N ILE A 496 30.33 -22.94 -9.73
CA ILE A 496 30.33 -23.57 -11.06
C ILE A 496 29.69 -24.95 -10.99
N GLU A 497 30.06 -25.77 -10.00
CA GLU A 497 29.59 -27.16 -9.92
C GLU A 497 28.15 -27.29 -9.38
N ASN A 498 27.73 -26.39 -8.48
CA ASN A 498 26.47 -26.54 -7.75
C ASN A 498 25.40 -25.51 -8.14
N TRP A 499 25.80 -24.29 -8.51
CA TRP A 499 24.86 -23.19 -8.74
C TRP A 499 24.60 -22.90 -10.21
N LEU A 500 25.64 -22.93 -11.05
CA LEU A 500 25.47 -22.74 -12.48
C LEU A 500 24.47 -23.73 -13.12
N PRO A 501 24.42 -25.03 -12.74
CA PRO A 501 23.40 -25.95 -13.25
C PRO A 501 21.96 -25.54 -12.89
N VAL A 502 21.76 -24.95 -11.71
CA VAL A 502 20.45 -24.43 -11.28
C VAL A 502 20.02 -23.27 -12.16
N LEU A 503 20.93 -22.34 -12.43
CA LEU A 503 20.70 -21.21 -13.31
C LEU A 503 20.40 -21.64 -14.76
N VAL A 504 21.16 -22.60 -15.28
CA VAL A 504 20.95 -23.19 -16.61
C VAL A 504 19.59 -23.87 -16.69
N THR A 505 19.23 -24.68 -15.69
CA THR A 505 17.92 -25.36 -15.62
C THR A 505 16.78 -24.34 -15.64
N TRP A 506 16.89 -23.27 -14.86
CA TRP A 506 15.87 -22.23 -14.81
C TRP A 506 15.64 -21.58 -16.19
N LEU A 507 16.73 -21.27 -16.91
CA LEU A 507 16.66 -20.70 -18.27
C LEU A 507 16.08 -21.70 -19.26
N ASP A 508 16.48 -22.97 -19.16
CA ASP A 508 15.99 -24.04 -20.02
C ASP A 508 14.47 -24.25 -19.85
N GLU A 509 13.97 -24.22 -18.62
CA GLU A 509 12.52 -24.33 -18.37
C GLU A 509 11.74 -23.16 -18.98
N TRP A 510 12.27 -21.94 -18.87
CA TRP A 510 11.63 -20.80 -19.50
C TRP A 510 11.68 -20.90 -21.03
N LYS A 511 12.79 -21.35 -21.62
CA LYS A 511 12.89 -21.67 -23.05
C LYS A 511 11.80 -22.66 -23.47
N GLU A 512 11.64 -23.76 -22.73
CA GLU A 512 10.64 -24.78 -23.02
C GLU A 512 9.20 -24.30 -22.79
N ALA A 513 8.96 -23.40 -21.83
CA ALA A 513 7.65 -22.78 -21.63
C ALA A 513 7.16 -22.05 -22.89
N SER A 514 8.04 -21.34 -23.60
CA SER A 514 7.67 -20.67 -24.87
C SER A 514 7.34 -21.62 -26.02
N ARG A 515 7.73 -22.89 -25.92
CA ARG A 515 7.49 -23.94 -26.91
C ARG A 515 6.33 -24.85 -26.53
N THR A 516 5.75 -24.63 -25.35
CA THR A 516 4.72 -25.51 -24.79
C THR A 516 3.36 -25.13 -25.34
N ASP A 517 2.78 -25.97 -26.20
CA ASP A 517 1.54 -25.69 -26.93
C ASP A 517 0.34 -25.30 -26.06
N TRP A 518 0.22 -25.86 -24.85
CA TRP A 518 -0.90 -25.57 -23.94
C TRP A 518 -0.70 -24.29 -23.12
N PHE A 519 0.51 -23.72 -23.11
CA PHE A 519 0.83 -22.50 -22.37
C PHE A 519 0.68 -21.29 -23.31
N GLU A 520 -0.54 -20.77 -23.41
CA GLU A 520 -0.90 -19.70 -24.35
C GLU A 520 -0.33 -18.31 -23.99
N THR A 521 0.33 -18.17 -22.82
CA THR A 521 0.92 -16.90 -22.39
C THR A 521 2.08 -16.52 -23.30
N LYS A 522 2.00 -15.35 -23.93
CA LYS A 522 3.12 -14.80 -24.71
C LYS A 522 4.22 -14.36 -23.76
N ILE A 523 5.46 -14.74 -24.07
CA ILE A 523 6.63 -14.35 -23.30
C ILE A 523 7.46 -13.34 -24.09
N HIS A 524 7.81 -12.23 -23.46
CA HIS A 524 8.86 -11.33 -23.93
C HIS A 524 10.13 -11.59 -23.13
N TYR A 525 11.18 -12.08 -23.80
CA TYR A 525 12.49 -12.24 -23.20
C TYR A 525 13.27 -10.93 -23.30
N ALA A 526 13.35 -10.21 -22.18
CA ALA A 526 14.19 -9.04 -22.05
C ALA A 526 15.61 -9.47 -21.65
N ARG A 527 16.64 -9.05 -22.39
CA ARG A 527 18.02 -9.45 -22.10
C ARG A 527 18.78 -8.33 -21.42
N PHE A 528 19.60 -8.69 -20.44
CA PHE A 528 20.51 -7.74 -19.79
C PHE A 528 21.46 -7.06 -20.79
N GLU A 529 21.90 -7.79 -21.81
CA GLU A 529 22.78 -7.27 -22.85
C GLU A 529 22.11 -6.17 -23.69
N ASP A 530 20.82 -6.31 -23.99
CA ASP A 530 20.05 -5.31 -24.73
C ASP A 530 19.86 -4.04 -23.90
N LEU A 531 19.55 -4.19 -22.60
CA LEU A 531 19.47 -3.08 -21.65
C LEU A 531 20.79 -2.28 -21.60
N ARG A 532 21.93 -2.97 -21.60
CA ARG A 532 23.25 -2.32 -21.56
C ARG A 532 23.60 -1.62 -22.87
N LYS A 533 23.20 -2.22 -24.00
CA LYS A 533 23.49 -1.71 -25.33
C LYS A 533 22.67 -0.46 -25.65
N ASP A 534 21.36 -0.51 -25.40
CA ASP A 534 20.42 0.56 -25.71
C ASP A 534 19.24 0.54 -24.73
N GLN A 535 19.38 1.28 -23.63
CA GLN A 535 18.39 1.32 -22.55
C GLN A 535 17.04 1.85 -23.04
N GLU A 536 17.02 2.86 -23.90
CA GLU A 536 15.78 3.45 -24.39
C GLU A 536 15.03 2.44 -25.24
N LYS A 537 15.69 1.88 -26.26
CA LYS A 537 15.09 0.83 -27.08
C LYS A 537 14.61 -0.36 -26.25
N PHE A 538 15.38 -0.79 -25.26
CA PHE A 538 15.02 -1.89 -24.36
C PHE A 538 13.67 -1.65 -23.67
N PHE A 539 13.44 -0.45 -23.11
CA PHE A 539 12.15 -0.14 -22.49
C PHE A 539 11.03 -0.01 -23.52
N LEU A 540 11.28 0.65 -24.65
CA LEU A 540 10.27 0.79 -25.70
C LEU A 540 9.81 -0.57 -26.24
N ASP A 541 10.72 -1.53 -26.41
CA ASP A 541 10.38 -2.90 -26.84
C ASP A 541 9.47 -3.62 -25.81
N ILE A 542 9.66 -3.37 -24.51
CA ILE A 542 8.79 -3.89 -23.44
C ILE A 542 7.41 -3.22 -23.53
N LEU A 543 7.35 -1.90 -23.70
CA LEU A 543 6.08 -1.18 -23.82
C LEU A 543 5.28 -1.64 -25.04
N ASP A 544 5.95 -1.79 -26.19
CA ASP A 544 5.35 -2.32 -27.43
C ASP A 544 4.78 -3.72 -27.22
N PHE A 545 5.54 -4.59 -26.53
CA PHE A 545 5.07 -5.93 -26.23
C PHE A 545 3.77 -5.91 -25.41
N PHE A 546 3.65 -5.03 -24.42
CA PHE A 546 2.44 -4.87 -23.62
C PHE A 546 1.36 -3.97 -24.25
N GLU A 547 1.60 -3.41 -25.43
CA GLU A 547 0.74 -2.43 -26.11
C GLU A 547 0.48 -1.18 -25.25
N ILE A 548 1.54 -0.69 -24.60
CA ILE A 548 1.51 0.51 -23.77
C ILE A 548 1.99 1.69 -24.61
N ASP A 549 1.21 2.77 -24.61
CA ASP A 549 1.58 4.04 -25.24
C ASP A 549 2.87 4.60 -24.59
N HIS A 550 3.88 4.89 -25.41
CA HIS A 550 5.20 5.36 -24.98
C HIS A 550 5.11 6.67 -24.20
N ASP A 551 4.14 7.53 -24.50
CA ASP A 551 3.93 8.81 -23.82
C ASP A 551 3.47 8.65 -22.35
N LEU A 552 3.08 7.44 -21.95
CA LEU A 552 2.72 7.11 -20.57
C LEU A 552 3.93 6.74 -19.72
N PHE A 553 5.09 6.49 -20.33
CA PHE A 553 6.28 6.02 -19.66
C PHE A 553 7.32 7.12 -19.53
N GLU A 554 7.72 7.41 -18.29
CA GLU A 554 8.89 8.24 -18.03
C GLU A 554 10.15 7.37 -18.03
N MET A 555 11.03 7.63 -19.01
CA MET A 555 12.28 6.88 -19.16
C MET A 555 13.18 7.06 -17.93
N PRO A 556 13.69 5.98 -17.31
CA PRO A 556 14.52 6.10 -16.12
C PRO A 556 15.84 6.79 -16.43
N THR A 557 16.31 7.59 -15.48
CA THR A 557 17.68 8.11 -15.54
C THR A 557 18.66 6.95 -15.38
N LYS A 558 19.78 7.01 -16.10
CA LYS A 558 20.85 6.03 -15.94
C LYS A 558 21.32 6.05 -14.47
N PRO A 559 21.45 4.89 -13.80
CA PRO A 559 21.97 4.83 -12.45
C PRO A 559 23.28 5.60 -12.36
N THR A 560 23.35 6.59 -11.46
CA THR A 560 24.52 7.47 -11.33
C THR A 560 25.62 6.88 -10.45
N LYS A 561 25.34 5.78 -9.75
CA LYS A 561 26.29 5.13 -8.83
C LYS A 561 26.56 3.69 -9.25
N GLU A 562 27.71 3.49 -9.91
CA GLU A 562 28.33 2.16 -9.97
C GLU A 562 28.70 1.72 -8.55
N GLY A 563 28.42 0.46 -8.19
CA GLY A 563 28.80 -0.12 -6.90
C GLY A 563 27.74 -0.13 -5.80
N ASP A 564 26.53 0.41 -6.04
CA ASP A 564 25.42 0.16 -5.12
C ASP A 564 25.07 -1.34 -5.10
N ARG A 565 24.44 -1.88 -4.04
CA ARG A 565 24.42 -3.34 -3.68
C ARG A 565 24.04 -4.30 -4.82
N ASN A 566 23.32 -3.82 -5.84
CA ASN A 566 22.86 -4.58 -7.00
C ASN A 566 23.51 -4.19 -8.34
N PHE A 567 24.45 -3.24 -8.34
CA PHE A 567 25.08 -2.66 -9.53
C PHE A 567 26.59 -2.93 -9.53
N ARG A 568 26.99 -4.13 -9.98
CA ARG A 568 28.38 -4.39 -10.39
C ARG A 568 28.70 -3.58 -11.66
N GLN A 569 29.97 -3.47 -12.04
CA GLN A 569 30.49 -2.82 -13.27
C GLN A 569 29.73 -3.17 -14.57
N GLY A 570 28.98 -4.27 -14.60
CA GLY A 570 28.06 -4.58 -15.70
C GLY A 570 28.79 -4.96 -17.00
N HIS A 571 30.02 -5.45 -16.90
CA HIS A 571 30.76 -6.00 -18.02
C HIS A 571 30.15 -7.35 -18.44
N VAL A 572 29.80 -7.44 -19.73
CA VAL A 572 29.15 -8.61 -20.36
C VAL A 572 30.12 -9.79 -20.48
N ASP A 573 31.44 -9.54 -20.55
CA ASP A 573 32.44 -10.58 -20.79
C ASP A 573 33.39 -10.83 -19.61
N SER A 574 33.06 -10.33 -18.41
CA SER A 574 33.97 -10.40 -17.26
C SER A 574 34.35 -11.84 -16.90
N TRP A 575 33.42 -12.78 -17.09
CA TRP A 575 33.64 -14.21 -16.86
C TRP A 575 34.83 -14.77 -17.66
N ARG A 576 35.15 -14.20 -18.84
CA ARG A 576 36.26 -14.66 -19.69
C ARG A 576 37.63 -14.32 -19.09
N THR A 577 37.71 -13.25 -18.33
CA THR A 577 38.95 -12.70 -17.75
C THR A 577 39.10 -12.97 -16.27
N GLU A 578 37.98 -13.14 -15.55
CA GLU A 578 37.96 -13.34 -14.10
C GLU A 578 38.01 -14.82 -13.69
N THR A 579 37.81 -15.74 -14.62
CA THR A 579 37.88 -17.19 -14.33
C THR A 579 39.12 -17.84 -14.92
N SER A 580 39.63 -18.86 -14.23
CA SER A 580 40.78 -19.64 -14.68
C SER A 580 40.44 -20.43 -15.96
N PRO A 581 41.45 -20.85 -16.77
CA PRO A 581 41.19 -21.69 -17.94
C PRO A 581 40.41 -22.98 -17.61
N GLY A 582 40.65 -23.58 -16.44
CA GLY A 582 39.93 -24.77 -15.97
C GLY A 582 38.49 -24.49 -15.58
N GLN A 583 38.22 -23.34 -14.95
CA GLN A 583 36.87 -22.87 -14.65
C GLN A 583 36.08 -22.58 -15.93
N ARG A 584 36.66 -21.86 -16.90
CA ARG A 584 36.03 -21.58 -18.21
C ARG A 584 35.61 -22.85 -18.93
N SER A 585 36.53 -23.83 -19.00
CA SER A 585 36.26 -25.12 -19.66
C SER A 585 35.13 -25.91 -18.99
N ARG A 586 34.88 -25.71 -17.68
CA ARG A 586 33.76 -26.32 -16.97
C ARG A 586 32.46 -25.55 -17.20
N ILE A 587 32.51 -24.22 -17.11
CA ILE A 587 31.38 -23.34 -17.41
C ILE A 587 30.82 -23.63 -18.81
N GLU A 588 31.69 -23.66 -19.83
CA GLU A 588 31.31 -23.93 -21.22
C GLU A 588 30.72 -25.34 -21.43
N ARG A 589 31.06 -26.29 -20.57
CA ARG A 589 30.49 -27.66 -20.61
C ARG A 589 29.10 -27.71 -19.98
N ILE A 590 28.88 -26.93 -18.93
CA ILE A 590 27.62 -26.90 -18.19
C ILE A 590 26.57 -26.09 -18.96
N VAL A 591 26.96 -25.00 -19.61
CA VAL A 591 26.05 -24.12 -20.37
C VAL A 591 25.85 -24.66 -21.79
N PRO A 592 24.67 -25.19 -22.14
CA PRO A 592 24.45 -25.81 -23.44
C PRO A 592 24.48 -24.79 -24.58
N HIS A 593 25.04 -25.17 -25.72
CA HIS A 593 25.13 -24.28 -26.89
C HIS A 593 23.75 -23.88 -27.44
N ASP A 594 22.76 -24.77 -27.40
CA ASP A 594 21.40 -24.46 -27.85
C ASP A 594 20.73 -23.38 -26.98
N LEU A 595 21.06 -23.33 -25.68
CA LEU A 595 20.62 -22.27 -24.79
C LEU A 595 21.25 -20.92 -25.16
N LEU A 596 22.55 -20.91 -25.46
CA LEU A 596 23.27 -19.72 -25.93
C LEU A 596 22.67 -19.20 -27.24
N THR A 597 22.44 -20.08 -28.21
CA THR A 597 21.83 -19.70 -29.49
C THR A 597 20.40 -19.19 -29.31
N PHE A 598 19.57 -19.83 -28.46
CA PHE A 598 18.19 -19.40 -28.23
C PHE A 598 18.10 -17.97 -27.70
N TYR A 599 18.95 -17.61 -26.74
CA TYR A 599 19.00 -16.26 -26.18
C TYR A 599 19.94 -15.29 -26.92
N GLY A 600 20.64 -15.76 -27.97
CA GLY A 600 21.57 -14.95 -28.77
C GLY A 600 22.85 -14.52 -28.03
N TRP A 601 23.38 -15.39 -27.17
CA TRP A 601 24.65 -15.23 -26.42
C TRP A 601 25.83 -16.00 -27.04
N ASP A 602 25.62 -16.64 -28.19
CA ASP A 602 26.69 -17.30 -28.95
C ASP A 602 27.61 -16.30 -29.68
N GLN A 603 27.13 -15.06 -29.87
CA GLN A 603 27.87 -13.96 -30.50
C GLN A 603 28.67 -13.10 -29.49
N THR A 604 28.48 -13.33 -28.19
CA THR A 604 29.15 -12.66 -27.07
C THR A 604 30.13 -13.62 -26.41
#